data_AF-A0A382UK05-F1
#
_entry.id   AF-A0A382UK05-F1
#
_cell.length_a   1.000
_cell.length_b   1.000
_cell.length_c   1.000
_cell.angle_alpha   90.00
_cell.angle_beta   90.00
_cell.angle_gamma   90.00
#
_symmetry.space_group_name_H-M   'P 1'
#
loop_
_entity.id
_entity.type
_entity.pdbx_description
1 polymer ?
#
loop_
_entity_poly.entity_id
_entity_poly.type
_entity_poly.pdbx_seq_one_letter_code
_entity_poly.pdbx_strand_id
1 'polypeptide(L)'
;VKKSIAPKVTFLKMTTSHPTAYRSFGEQTTEYTNRSNDTVSKQSVNSPVAWYETDLAAKTNTWRYALSAEEVEEIRRAVSSITTSGIALTDVSRDNFVLPALSNKVQSWRDELMSGIGVKYVTGLTVDSFTRTETEIAFWGIGHHMGIPGAENPDRELLGHGKGYG
;
A
#
# COMPACT_ATOMS: atom_id res chain seq x y z
N VAL A 1 42.23 20.85 -4.42
CA VAL A 1 41.53 20.44 -5.66
C VAL A 1 40.55 19.32 -5.31
N LYS A 2 39.26 19.62 -5.08
CA LYS A 2 38.22 18.62 -4.86
C LYS A 2 37.35 18.58 -6.13
N LYS A 3 37.43 17.52 -6.92
CA LYS A 3 36.44 17.23 -7.98
C LYS A 3 35.37 16.34 -7.35
N SER A 4 34.21 16.93 -7.07
CA SER A 4 32.97 16.18 -6.81
C SER A 4 32.45 15.68 -8.15
N ILE A 5 32.40 14.37 -8.33
CA ILE A 5 31.76 13.74 -9.48
C ILE A 5 30.36 13.33 -8.99
N ALA A 6 29.37 14.17 -9.24
CA ALA A 6 27.98 13.79 -9.10
C ALA A 6 27.58 12.92 -10.32
N PRO A 7 26.95 11.76 -10.14
CA PRO A 7 26.41 11.02 -11.28
C PRO A 7 25.24 11.81 -11.87
N LYS A 8 25.37 12.23 -13.13
CA LYS A 8 24.23 12.71 -13.92
C LYS A 8 23.36 11.51 -14.26
N VAL A 9 22.27 11.31 -13.52
CA VAL A 9 21.20 10.42 -13.95
C VAL A 9 20.29 11.21 -14.88
N THR A 10 20.41 10.95 -16.18
CA THR A 10 19.51 11.51 -17.20
C THR A 10 18.25 10.65 -17.22
N PHE A 11 17.14 11.17 -16.67
CA PHE A 11 15.84 10.53 -16.81
C PHE A 11 15.28 10.82 -18.21
N LEU A 12 15.07 9.74 -18.98
CA LEU A 12 14.36 9.81 -20.25
C LEU A 12 12.88 10.08 -19.95
N LYS A 13 12.35 11.25 -20.34
CA LYS A 13 10.91 11.52 -20.29
C LYS A 13 10.22 10.63 -21.33
N MET A 14 9.71 9.48 -20.91
CA MET A 14 8.72 8.74 -21.69
C MET A 14 7.36 9.43 -21.50
N THR A 15 7.08 10.42 -22.33
CA THR A 15 5.75 11.02 -22.42
C THR A 15 4.86 10.11 -23.24
N THR A 16 4.07 9.29 -22.55
CA THR A 16 2.66 8.95 -22.86
C THR A 16 2.23 7.79 -21.95
N SER A 17 1.46 8.06 -20.90
CA SER A 17 0.70 7.02 -20.20
C SER A 17 -0.75 7.47 -20.11
N HIS A 18 -1.64 6.59 -20.56
CA HIS A 18 -3.05 6.64 -20.19
C HIS A 18 -3.13 6.64 -18.65
N PRO A 19 -4.16 7.26 -18.01
CA PRO A 19 -4.29 7.20 -16.56
C PRO A 19 -4.55 5.73 -16.15
N THR A 20 -3.49 5.03 -15.76
CA THR A 20 -3.58 3.71 -15.15
C THR A 20 -4.05 3.86 -13.72
N ALA A 21 -4.78 2.87 -13.19
CA ALA A 21 -5.25 2.89 -11.80
C ALA A 21 -4.09 2.83 -10.78
N TYR A 22 -2.86 2.55 -11.22
CA TYR A 22 -1.66 2.38 -10.42
C TYR A 22 -0.45 3.12 -11.05
N ARG A 23 0.58 3.40 -10.24
CA ARG A 23 1.86 3.99 -10.69
C ARG A 23 2.77 2.91 -11.26
N SER A 24 3.45 3.21 -12.35
CA SER A 24 4.54 2.36 -12.85
C SER A 24 5.74 2.33 -11.90
N PHE A 25 6.59 1.30 -12.02
CA PHE A 25 7.83 1.17 -11.23
C PHE A 25 8.74 2.41 -11.36
N GLY A 26 8.83 3.00 -12.56
CA GLY A 26 9.63 4.21 -12.80
C GLY A 26 9.07 5.45 -12.09
N GLU A 27 7.76 5.65 -12.11
CA GLU A 27 7.08 6.73 -11.37
C GLU A 27 7.27 6.54 -9.86
N GLN A 28 7.13 5.32 -9.36
CA GLN A 28 7.30 5.01 -7.94
C GLN A 28 8.76 5.21 -7.48
N THR A 29 9.74 4.76 -8.26
CA THR A 29 11.17 4.94 -7.95
C THR A 29 11.58 6.41 -7.94
N THR A 30 11.01 7.22 -8.84
CA THR A 30 11.26 8.67 -8.88
C THR A 30 10.76 9.35 -7.60
N GLU A 31 9.59 8.96 -7.10
CA GLU A 31 9.05 9.50 -5.85
C GLU A 31 9.92 9.18 -4.62
N TYR A 32 10.49 7.96 -4.56
CA TYR A 32 11.38 7.58 -3.45
C TYR A 32 12.72 8.33 -3.49
N THR A 33 13.30 8.48 -4.68
CA THR A 33 14.69 8.96 -4.85
C THR A 33 14.79 10.48 -4.92
N ASN A 34 13.70 11.19 -5.21
CA ASN A 34 13.67 12.64 -5.30
C ASN A 34 13.46 13.35 -3.95
N ARG A 35 13.64 12.65 -2.82
CA ARG A 35 13.57 13.26 -1.48
C ARG A 35 14.91 13.92 -1.15
N SER A 36 14.89 15.24 -0.95
CA SER A 36 16.05 15.99 -0.44
C SER A 36 16.44 15.48 0.95
N ASN A 37 17.64 14.89 1.07
CA ASN A 37 18.24 14.49 2.34
C ASN A 37 19.40 15.43 2.66
N ASP A 38 19.08 16.70 2.94
CA ASP A 38 20.13 17.74 2.94
C ASP A 38 20.94 17.83 4.24
N THR A 39 20.51 17.20 5.34
CA THR A 39 21.26 17.21 6.61
C THR A 39 20.90 16.04 7.55
N VAL A 40 21.91 15.46 8.21
CA VAL A 40 21.70 14.53 9.33
C VAL A 40 21.36 15.34 10.59
N SER A 41 20.10 15.29 11.03
CA SER A 41 19.69 15.92 12.28
C SER A 41 20.26 15.15 13.48
N LYS A 42 20.74 15.89 14.48
CA LYS A 42 21.19 15.32 15.79
C LYS A 42 20.11 15.43 16.87
N GLN A 43 18.93 15.97 16.54
CA GLN A 43 17.84 16.13 17.50
C GLN A 43 17.12 14.81 17.71
N SER A 44 16.61 14.60 18.92
CA SER A 44 15.72 13.47 19.19
C SER A 44 14.47 13.56 18.31
N VAL A 45 14.05 12.43 17.74
CA VAL A 45 12.80 12.35 16.98
C VAL A 45 11.65 12.35 17.97
N ASN A 46 10.94 13.47 18.05
CA ASN A 46 9.74 13.59 18.88
C ASN A 46 8.50 13.54 17.98
N SER A 47 8.01 12.34 17.72
CA SER A 47 6.84 12.10 16.87
C SER A 47 6.10 10.84 17.29
N PRO A 48 4.82 10.66 16.92
CA PRO A 48 4.05 9.47 17.31
C PRO A 48 4.61 8.14 16.77
N VAL A 49 5.46 8.16 15.73
CA VAL A 49 6.17 6.98 15.20
C VAL A 49 7.45 6.64 15.96
N ALA A 50 7.91 7.50 16.88
CA ALA A 50 9.10 7.27 17.69
C ALA A 50 8.74 6.51 18.98
N TRP A 51 8.36 5.25 18.84
CA TRP A 51 7.92 4.38 19.93
C TRP A 51 8.90 3.23 20.22
N TYR A 52 8.86 2.74 21.44
CA TYR A 52 9.41 1.44 21.85
C TYR A 52 8.30 0.38 21.93
N GLU A 53 8.67 -0.89 22.13
CA GLU A 53 7.72 -2.00 22.25
C GLU A 53 6.65 -1.74 23.33
N THR A 54 7.04 -1.19 24.48
CA THR A 54 6.14 -0.88 25.58
C THR A 54 5.08 0.15 25.20
N ASP A 55 5.42 1.12 24.36
CA ASP A 55 4.48 2.14 23.88
C ASP A 55 3.46 1.53 22.91
N LEU A 56 3.90 0.61 22.05
CA LEU A 56 3.01 -0.16 21.18
C LEU A 56 2.05 -1.05 21.98
N ALA A 57 2.57 -1.78 22.97
CA ALA A 57 1.76 -2.65 23.81
C ALA A 57 0.64 -1.87 24.51
N ALA A 58 0.96 -0.69 25.06
CA ALA A 58 -0.02 0.21 25.66
C ALA A 58 -1.08 0.74 24.67
N LYS A 59 -0.74 0.81 23.38
CA LYS A 59 -1.61 1.34 22.30
C LYS A 59 -2.18 0.25 21.39
N THR A 60 -2.31 -0.99 21.88
CA THR A 60 -2.75 -2.16 21.08
C THR A 60 -3.98 -1.89 20.21
N ASN A 61 -5.01 -1.23 20.74
CA ASN A 61 -6.25 -0.93 20.01
C ASN A 61 -6.08 0.13 18.89
N THR A 62 -4.97 0.86 18.89
CA THR A 62 -4.66 1.89 17.88
C THR A 62 -4.13 1.24 16.61
N TRP A 63 -3.18 0.31 16.74
CA TRP A 63 -2.50 -0.29 15.59
C TRP A 63 -3.07 -1.66 15.21
N ARG A 64 -3.70 -2.43 16.11
CA ARG A 64 -4.37 -3.68 15.75
C ARG A 64 -5.83 -3.44 15.37
N TYR A 65 -6.28 -4.14 14.33
CA TYR A 65 -7.68 -4.14 13.93
C TYR A 65 -8.09 -5.54 13.45
N ALA A 66 -9.14 -6.10 14.02
CA ALA A 66 -9.73 -7.34 13.56
C ALA A 66 -10.96 -7.02 12.71
N LEU A 67 -10.98 -7.49 11.47
CA LEU A 67 -12.15 -7.39 10.60
C LEU A 67 -13.32 -8.15 11.22
N SER A 68 -14.47 -7.50 11.27
CA SER A 68 -15.75 -8.13 11.60
C SER A 68 -16.22 -9.05 10.48
N ALA A 69 -17.16 -9.95 10.79
CA ALA A 69 -17.73 -10.85 9.79
C ALA A 69 -18.40 -10.07 8.64
N GLU A 70 -19.03 -8.94 8.96
CA GLU A 70 -19.69 -8.07 8.00
C GLU A 70 -18.69 -7.41 7.03
N GLU A 71 -17.51 -7.01 7.52
CA GLU A 71 -16.44 -6.43 6.71
C GLU A 71 -15.75 -7.47 5.84
N VAL A 72 -15.55 -8.70 6.36
CA VAL A 72 -15.02 -9.81 5.57
C VAL A 72 -15.98 -10.14 4.43
N GLU A 73 -17.27 -10.20 4.72
CA GLU A 73 -18.31 -10.46 3.72
C GLU A 73 -18.44 -9.31 2.71
N GLU A 74 -18.23 -8.06 3.13
CA GLU A 74 -18.13 -6.90 2.24
C GLU A 74 -16.96 -7.04 1.25
N ILE A 75 -15.77 -7.39 1.73
CA ILE A 75 -14.61 -7.66 0.87
C ILE A 75 -14.93 -8.80 -0.10
N ARG A 76 -15.55 -9.89 0.37
CA ARG A 76 -15.93 -11.03 -0.46
C ARG A 76 -16.88 -10.64 -1.59
N ARG A 77 -17.86 -9.78 -1.32
CA ARG A 77 -18.76 -9.25 -2.36
C ARG A 77 -18.03 -8.40 -3.39
N ALA A 78 -17.11 -7.54 -2.95
CA ALA A 78 -16.30 -6.73 -3.86
C ALA A 78 -15.42 -7.61 -4.77
N VAL A 79 -14.74 -8.62 -4.20
CA VAL A 79 -13.96 -9.61 -4.94
C VAL A 79 -14.84 -10.35 -5.96
N SER A 80 -16.00 -10.86 -5.54
CA SER A 80 -16.92 -11.55 -6.44
C SER A 80 -17.39 -10.63 -7.58
N SER A 81 -17.61 -9.34 -7.32
CA SER A 81 -18.03 -8.39 -8.35
C SER A 81 -16.96 -8.20 -9.43
N ILE A 82 -15.68 -8.05 -9.04
CA ILE A 82 -14.55 -7.97 -9.98
C ILE A 82 -14.43 -9.27 -10.79
N THR A 83 -14.45 -10.42 -10.12
CA THR A 83 -14.32 -11.75 -10.76
C THR A 83 -15.45 -12.01 -11.75
N THR A 84 -16.70 -11.81 -11.36
CA THR A 84 -17.86 -12.05 -12.24
C THR A 84 -17.93 -11.07 -13.40
N SER A 85 -17.44 -9.85 -13.23
CA SER A 85 -17.40 -8.83 -14.30
C SER A 85 -16.21 -9.02 -15.26
N GLY A 86 -15.29 -9.95 -14.96
CA GLY A 86 -14.09 -10.18 -15.77
C GLY A 86 -13.14 -8.99 -15.81
N ILE A 87 -13.17 -8.13 -14.78
CA ILE A 87 -12.29 -6.96 -14.70
C ILE A 87 -10.86 -7.45 -14.44
N ALA A 88 -9.92 -7.04 -15.29
CA ALA A 88 -8.52 -7.37 -15.10
C ALA A 88 -7.96 -6.70 -13.85
N LEU A 89 -7.00 -7.33 -13.17
CA LEU A 89 -6.39 -6.80 -11.94
C LEU A 89 -5.80 -5.39 -12.15
N THR A 90 -5.26 -5.09 -13.34
CA THR A 90 -4.74 -3.78 -13.72
C THR A 90 -5.79 -2.67 -13.78
N ASP A 91 -7.05 -3.05 -14.00
CA ASP A 91 -8.19 -2.13 -14.16
C ASP A 91 -9.04 -2.03 -12.89
N VAL A 92 -8.72 -2.83 -11.86
CA VAL A 92 -9.28 -2.66 -10.52
C VAL A 92 -8.88 -1.29 -9.99
N SER A 93 -9.85 -0.60 -9.40
CA SER A 93 -9.73 0.74 -8.85
C SER A 93 -10.65 0.88 -7.64
N ARG A 94 -10.52 1.99 -6.91
CA ARG A 94 -11.43 2.33 -5.82
C ARG A 94 -12.91 2.36 -6.25
N ASP A 95 -13.17 2.79 -7.48
CA ASP A 95 -14.52 3.05 -7.98
C ASP A 95 -15.26 1.75 -8.34
N ASN A 96 -14.53 0.70 -8.75
CA ASN A 96 -15.11 -0.60 -9.07
C ASN A 96 -14.95 -1.65 -7.94
N PHE A 97 -13.98 -1.47 -7.04
CA PHE A 97 -13.84 -2.28 -5.82
C PHE A 97 -14.53 -1.58 -4.64
N VAL A 98 -15.86 -1.65 -4.59
CA VAL A 98 -16.67 -0.83 -3.67
C VAL A 98 -16.70 -1.43 -2.26
N LEU A 99 -16.28 -0.63 -1.26
CA LEU A 99 -16.29 -0.97 0.17
C LEU A 99 -17.04 0.12 0.98
N PRO A 100 -18.39 0.15 0.99
CA PRO A 100 -19.16 1.21 1.64
C PRO A 100 -18.84 1.46 3.12
N ALA A 101 -18.59 0.41 3.91
CA ALA A 101 -18.29 0.52 5.33
C ALA A 101 -16.78 0.54 5.59
N LEU A 102 -16.05 -0.39 4.96
CA LEU A 102 -14.62 -0.55 5.24
C LEU A 102 -13.77 0.61 4.68
N SER A 103 -14.16 1.28 3.60
CA SER A 103 -13.41 2.42 3.03
C SER A 103 -13.17 3.55 4.03
N ASN A 104 -14.17 3.89 4.86
CA ASN A 104 -14.04 4.90 5.90
C ASN A 104 -13.00 4.51 6.97
N LYS A 105 -12.91 3.22 7.28
CA LYS A 105 -11.92 2.69 8.23
C LYS A 105 -10.53 2.64 7.60
N VAL A 106 -10.42 2.26 6.33
CA VAL A 106 -9.16 2.35 5.59
C VAL A 106 -8.65 3.80 5.58
N GLN A 107 -9.53 4.78 5.43
CA GLN A 107 -9.14 6.19 5.52
C GLN A 107 -8.57 6.55 6.90
N SER A 108 -9.20 6.13 8.00
CA SER A 108 -8.62 6.38 9.33
C SER A 108 -7.30 5.64 9.55
N TRP A 109 -7.11 4.47 8.93
CA TRP A 109 -5.81 3.80 8.96
C TRP A 109 -4.74 4.59 8.22
N ARG A 110 -5.08 5.24 7.09
CA ARG A 110 -4.13 6.12 6.38
C ARG A 110 -3.70 7.27 7.27
N ASP A 111 -4.61 7.87 8.02
CA ASP A 111 -4.29 8.97 8.94
C ASP A 111 -3.33 8.50 10.05
N GLU A 112 -3.57 7.31 10.62
CA GLU A 112 -2.69 6.68 11.61
C GLU A 112 -1.31 6.32 11.02
N LEU A 113 -1.24 5.90 9.76
CA LEU A 113 0.01 5.59 9.07
C LEU A 113 0.82 6.86 8.77
N MET A 114 0.17 7.97 8.41
CA MET A 114 0.84 9.20 7.99
C MET A 114 1.19 10.14 9.15
N SER A 115 0.32 10.21 10.16
CA SER A 115 0.43 11.19 11.25
C SER A 115 0.40 10.56 12.65
N GLY A 116 0.01 9.29 12.75
CA GLY A 116 -0.09 8.55 14.00
C GLY A 116 1.11 7.63 14.21
N ILE A 117 0.82 6.44 14.73
CA ILE A 117 1.84 5.46 15.14
C ILE A 117 2.63 4.84 13.98
N GLY A 118 2.20 5.07 12.73
CA GLY A 118 2.94 4.65 11.54
C GLY A 118 2.82 3.17 11.22
N VAL A 119 1.98 2.42 11.95
CA VAL A 119 1.79 0.99 11.75
C VAL A 119 0.32 0.60 11.95
N LYS A 120 -0.15 -0.32 11.10
CA LYS A 120 -1.45 -0.96 11.24
C LYS A 120 -1.32 -2.46 10.99
N TYR A 121 -1.88 -3.27 11.87
CA TYR A 121 -1.97 -4.71 11.74
C TYR A 121 -3.44 -5.12 11.65
N VAL A 122 -3.86 -5.52 10.46
CA VAL A 122 -5.24 -5.91 10.15
C VAL A 122 -5.33 -7.43 10.04
N THR A 123 -6.24 -8.04 10.78
CA THR A 123 -6.47 -9.50 10.78
C THR A 123 -7.93 -9.84 10.49
N GLY A 124 -8.22 -11.13 10.29
CA GLY A 124 -9.58 -11.63 10.10
C GLY A 124 -9.97 -11.90 8.65
N LEU A 125 -9.14 -11.49 7.67
CA LEU A 125 -9.32 -11.90 6.29
C LEU A 125 -8.95 -13.39 6.17
N THR A 126 -9.95 -14.26 6.05
CA THR A 126 -9.77 -15.71 5.92
C THR A 126 -9.31 -16.07 4.51
N VAL A 127 -8.02 -15.85 4.21
CA VAL A 127 -7.44 -16.09 2.88
C VAL A 127 -7.59 -17.54 2.41
N ASP A 128 -7.71 -18.51 3.32
CA ASP A 128 -7.96 -19.93 2.98
C ASP A 128 -9.31 -20.15 2.29
N SER A 129 -10.24 -19.19 2.42
CA SER A 129 -11.53 -19.20 1.72
C SER A 129 -11.49 -18.56 0.33
N PHE A 130 -10.34 -18.01 -0.08
CA PHE A 130 -10.12 -17.43 -1.39
C PHE A 130 -9.22 -18.31 -2.25
N THR A 131 -9.51 -18.34 -3.54
CA THR A 131 -8.51 -18.73 -4.53
C THR A 131 -7.35 -17.72 -4.53
N ARG A 132 -6.24 -18.09 -5.18
CA ARG A 132 -5.09 -17.19 -5.34
C ARG A 132 -5.50 -15.88 -6.04
N THR A 133 -6.24 -15.96 -7.14
CA THR A 133 -6.72 -14.79 -7.88
C THR A 133 -7.64 -13.91 -7.04
N GLU A 134 -8.54 -14.51 -6.25
CA GLU A 134 -9.41 -13.76 -5.35
C GLU A 134 -8.63 -13.07 -4.23
N THR A 135 -7.56 -13.72 -3.73
CA THR A 135 -6.64 -13.11 -2.75
C THR A 135 -5.91 -11.90 -3.34
N GLU A 136 -5.42 -12.02 -4.59
CA GLU A 136 -4.78 -10.93 -5.31
C GLU A 136 -5.75 -9.76 -5.51
N ILE A 137 -6.98 -10.03 -5.96
CA ILE A 137 -8.04 -9.02 -6.13
C ILE A 137 -8.37 -8.35 -4.79
N ALA A 138 -8.52 -9.11 -3.71
CA ALA A 138 -8.83 -8.57 -2.39
C ALA A 138 -7.74 -7.62 -1.90
N PHE A 139 -6.49 -8.06 -1.96
CA PHE A 139 -5.36 -7.26 -1.51
C PHE A 139 -5.18 -6.00 -2.36
N TRP A 140 -5.24 -6.14 -3.68
CA TRP A 140 -5.11 -5.02 -4.62
C TRP A 140 -6.24 -4.00 -4.47
N GLY A 141 -7.49 -4.48 -4.37
CA GLY A 141 -8.67 -3.65 -4.16
C GLY A 141 -8.60 -2.84 -2.87
N ILE A 142 -8.20 -3.46 -1.76
CA ILE A 142 -7.96 -2.74 -0.49
C ILE A 142 -6.83 -1.71 -0.64
N GLY A 143 -5.77 -2.03 -1.39
CA GLY A 143 -4.68 -1.12 -1.71
C GLY A 143 -5.14 0.18 -2.37
N HIS A 144 -6.12 0.12 -3.28
CA HIS A 144 -6.72 1.31 -3.92
C HIS A 144 -7.51 2.21 -2.95
N HIS A 145 -7.98 1.67 -1.83
CA HIS A 145 -8.55 2.46 -0.74
C HIS A 145 -7.46 3.10 0.13
N MET A 146 -6.27 2.48 0.23
CA MET A 146 -5.11 3.03 0.94
C MET A 146 -4.35 4.11 0.16
N GLY A 147 -4.46 4.15 -1.16
CA GLY A 147 -3.76 5.13 -1.98
C GLY A 147 -3.77 4.74 -3.45
N ILE A 148 -2.71 5.12 -4.17
CA ILE A 148 -2.47 4.67 -5.53
C ILE A 148 -1.39 3.58 -5.43
N PRO A 149 -1.72 2.30 -5.68
CA PRO A 149 -0.74 1.23 -5.69
C PRO A 149 0.36 1.51 -6.71
N GLY A 150 1.56 0.98 -6.48
CA GLY A 150 2.67 1.02 -7.42
C GLY A 150 3.06 -0.38 -7.86
N ALA A 151 3.53 -0.53 -9.10
CA ALA A 151 4.08 -1.80 -9.57
C ALA A 151 5.36 -2.15 -8.81
N GLU A 152 5.45 -3.39 -8.32
CA GLU A 152 6.56 -3.81 -7.47
C GLU A 152 7.87 -4.04 -8.24
N ASN A 153 7.78 -4.41 -9.52
CA ASN A 153 8.94 -4.62 -10.38
C ASN A 153 8.73 -4.07 -11.81
N PRO A 154 9.82 -3.94 -12.61
CA PRO A 154 9.75 -3.47 -13.99
C PRO A 154 8.85 -4.33 -14.90
N ASP A 155 8.67 -5.60 -14.55
CA ASP A 155 7.82 -6.57 -15.26
C ASP A 155 6.32 -6.37 -14.99
N ARG A 156 5.95 -5.33 -14.21
CA ARG A 156 4.59 -4.96 -13.85
C ARG A 156 3.86 -6.04 -13.03
N GLU A 157 4.59 -6.90 -12.32
CA GLU A 157 3.96 -7.69 -11.27
C GLU A 157 3.42 -6.71 -10.22
N LEU A 158 2.09 -6.76 -10.06
CA LEU A 158 1.36 -5.85 -9.19
C LEU A 158 1.47 -6.28 -7.72
N LEU A 159 1.71 -7.58 -7.49
CA LEU A 159 1.86 -8.20 -6.18
C LEU A 159 3.01 -9.21 -6.20
N GLY A 160 4.02 -8.95 -5.38
CA GLY A 160 5.15 -9.84 -5.19
C GLY A 160 4.73 -11.06 -4.40
N HIS A 161 4.98 -12.23 -4.97
CA HIS A 161 4.78 -13.48 -4.26
C HIS A 161 6.00 -13.74 -3.37
N GLY A 162 5.88 -13.42 -2.09
CA GLY A 162 6.89 -13.79 -1.10
C GLY A 162 7.01 -15.32 -1.03
N LYS A 163 8.10 -15.88 -1.56
CA LYS A 163 8.50 -17.26 -1.23
C LYS A 163 9.26 -17.20 0.09
N GLY A 164 8.77 -17.89 1.10
CA GLY A 164 9.57 -18.20 2.28
C GLY A 164 10.78 -19.02 1.85
N TYR A 165 11.99 -18.47 2.00
CA TYR A 165 13.20 -19.27 2.04
C TYR A 165 13.24 -19.91 3.43
N GLY A 166 12.77 -21.15 3.51
CA GLY A 166 13.02 -22.03 4.65
C GLY A 166 14.43 -22.61 4.59
#